data_AF-A0A835WGK6-F1
#
_entry.id   AF-A0A835WGK6-F1
#
_cell.length_a   1.000
_cell.length_b   1.000
_cell.length_c   1.000
_cell.angle_alpha   90.00
_cell.angle_beta   90.00
_cell.angle_gamma   90.00
#
_symmetry.space_group_name_H-M   'P 1'
#
loop_
_entity.id
_entity.type
_entity.pdbx_description
1 polymer ?
#
loop_
_entity_poly.entity_id
_entity_poly.type
_entity_poly.pdbx_seq_one_letter_code
_entity_poly.pdbx_strand_id
1 'polypeptide(L)'
;MATANQASTSRSCFSGASAAELEKWLERGGVDTGEYGKGLAKTVHELFDEVSKQESVLELEGGKALRIVNVLSLHILNSRGQILFEDEQVLPDGRSRRRNVPVSEKMVANEPWHEALDRAVKEELSSALPDDYKVTLLEEPFMRTEYSSSMSYPGLLTKYIFHRVKARVSGIPESPFSTTEERPGGYLLTKWVWKAPPPQETF
;
A
#
# COMPACT_ATOMS: atom_id res chain seq x y z
N MET A 1 -43.76 -2.32 17.26
CA MET A 1 -43.02 -1.10 16.88
C MET A 1 -41.54 -1.40 16.96
N ALA A 2 -40.82 -1.15 15.85
CA ALA A 2 -39.37 -1.02 15.67
C ALA A 2 -38.94 -1.75 14.37
N THR A 3 -39.31 -1.20 13.22
CA THR A 3 -38.67 -1.51 11.94
C THR A 3 -37.35 -0.75 11.90
N ALA A 4 -36.24 -1.47 12.02
CA ALA A 4 -34.91 -0.92 11.79
C ALA A 4 -34.79 -0.56 10.31
N ASN A 5 -34.64 0.74 10.05
CA ASN A 5 -34.42 1.29 8.71
C ASN A 5 -32.99 0.94 8.28
N GLN A 6 -32.81 -0.13 7.49
CA GLN A 6 -31.56 -0.35 6.79
C GLN A 6 -31.47 0.67 5.66
N ALA A 7 -30.80 1.79 5.93
CA ALA A 7 -30.40 2.72 4.89
C ALA A 7 -29.42 1.98 3.96
N SER A 8 -29.93 1.52 2.82
CA SER A 8 -29.12 1.09 1.69
C SER A 8 -28.28 2.29 1.25
N THR A 9 -27.03 2.33 1.69
CA THR A 9 -26.06 3.32 1.21
C THR A 9 -25.73 2.93 -0.23
N SER A 10 -26.32 3.67 -1.17
CA SER A 10 -25.93 3.64 -2.59
C SER A 10 -24.42 3.90 -2.67
N ARG A 11 -23.64 2.85 -2.93
CA ARG A 11 -22.22 2.97 -3.28
C ARG A 11 -22.15 3.41 -4.73
N SER A 12 -21.58 4.58 -4.96
CA SER A 12 -21.31 5.11 -6.30
C SER A 12 -19.81 5.22 -6.48
N CYS A 13 -19.26 4.46 -7.44
CA CYS A 13 -17.84 4.52 -7.78
C CYS A 13 -17.56 5.71 -8.72
N PHE A 14 -16.37 6.29 -8.64
CA PHE A 14 -15.92 7.22 -9.67
C PHE A 14 -15.70 6.48 -11.01
N SER A 15 -16.22 7.05 -12.09
CA SER A 15 -16.11 6.52 -13.46
C SER A 15 -15.81 7.59 -14.51
N GLY A 16 -15.32 8.77 -14.06
CA GLY A 16 -14.97 9.86 -14.96
C GLY A 16 -13.70 9.57 -15.78
N ALA A 17 -13.50 10.33 -16.85
CA ALA A 17 -12.45 10.15 -17.83
C ALA A 17 -11.34 11.21 -17.73
N SER A 18 -11.38 12.10 -16.73
CA SER A 18 -10.34 13.11 -16.54
C SER A 18 -10.11 13.50 -15.08
N ALA A 19 -8.92 14.06 -14.80
CA ALA A 19 -8.59 14.63 -13.50
C ALA A 19 -9.53 15.78 -13.10
N ALA A 20 -10.03 16.58 -14.05
CA ALA A 20 -10.99 17.66 -13.77
C ALA A 20 -12.37 17.13 -13.35
N GLU A 21 -12.81 16.01 -13.90
CA GLU A 21 -14.03 15.33 -13.45
C GLU A 21 -13.83 14.68 -12.08
N LEU A 22 -12.63 14.14 -11.83
CA LEU A 22 -12.26 13.60 -10.53
C LEU A 22 -12.27 14.67 -9.45
N GLU A 23 -11.69 15.85 -9.70
CA GLU A 23 -11.71 16.97 -8.77
C GLU A 23 -13.12 17.34 -8.33
N LYS A 24 -14.02 17.56 -9.30
CA LYS A 24 -15.44 17.83 -9.01
C LYS A 24 -16.12 16.71 -8.24
N TRP A 25 -15.74 15.46 -8.49
CA TRP A 25 -16.28 14.31 -7.77
C TRP A 25 -15.81 14.29 -6.31
N LEU A 26 -14.54 14.60 -6.05
CA LEU A 26 -13.96 14.71 -4.72
C LEU A 26 -14.62 15.84 -3.92
N GLU A 27 -14.79 17.02 -4.52
CA GLU A 27 -15.46 18.16 -3.90
C GLU A 27 -16.91 17.84 -3.50
N ARG A 28 -17.67 17.17 -4.39
CA ARG A 28 -19.01 16.67 -4.06
C ARG A 28 -19.00 15.66 -2.91
N GLY A 29 -17.93 14.90 -2.78
CA GLY A 29 -17.67 13.96 -1.68
C GLY A 29 -17.10 14.63 -0.43
N GLY A 30 -17.01 15.96 -0.37
CA GLY A 30 -16.56 16.72 0.79
C GLY A 30 -15.03 16.77 0.97
N VAL A 31 -14.26 16.54 -0.09
CA VAL A 31 -12.79 16.64 -0.07
C VAL A 31 -12.37 17.95 -0.73
N ASP A 32 -11.59 18.76 0.00
CA ASP A 32 -10.95 19.97 -0.51
C ASP A 32 -9.60 19.60 -1.16
N THR A 33 -9.48 19.81 -2.46
CA THR A 33 -8.26 19.52 -3.25
C THR A 33 -7.26 20.68 -3.25
N GLY A 34 -7.54 21.79 -2.56
CA GLY A 34 -6.70 22.99 -2.56
C GLY A 34 -5.25 22.76 -2.11
N GLU A 35 -4.99 21.71 -1.31
CA GLU A 35 -3.65 21.33 -0.85
C GLU A 35 -2.94 20.31 -1.76
N TYR A 36 -3.62 19.80 -2.80
CA TYR A 36 -3.05 18.79 -3.68
C TYR A 36 -1.97 19.41 -4.58
N GLY A 37 -0.86 18.69 -4.77
CA GLY A 37 0.32 19.19 -5.49
C GLY A 37 1.20 20.15 -4.69
N LYS A 38 0.92 20.37 -3.40
CA LYS A 38 1.76 21.17 -2.50
C LYS A 38 2.53 20.27 -1.54
N GLY A 39 3.77 20.65 -1.24
CA GLY A 39 4.60 19.92 -0.27
C GLY A 39 4.82 18.46 -0.66
N LEU A 40 4.30 17.54 0.17
CA LEU A 40 4.35 16.09 -0.08
C LEU A 40 3.04 15.53 -0.64
N ALA A 41 1.99 16.35 -0.77
CA ALA A 41 0.72 15.94 -1.31
C ALA A 41 0.82 15.77 -2.82
N LYS A 42 0.25 14.68 -3.31
CA LYS A 42 0.11 14.39 -4.73
C LYS A 42 -0.98 15.28 -5.35
N THR A 43 -0.91 15.44 -6.66
CA THR A 43 -1.89 16.16 -7.47
C THR A 43 -3.16 15.33 -7.69
N VAL A 44 -4.25 15.98 -8.10
CA VAL A 44 -5.46 15.28 -8.56
C VAL A 44 -5.17 14.44 -9.80
N HIS A 45 -4.25 14.89 -10.66
CA HIS A 45 -3.83 14.13 -11.84
C HIS A 45 -3.16 12.80 -11.45
N GLU A 46 -2.27 12.80 -10.45
CA GLU A 46 -1.67 11.57 -9.95
C GLU A 46 -2.68 10.62 -9.30
N LEU A 47 -3.71 11.15 -8.63
CA LEU A 47 -4.82 10.33 -8.13
C LEU A 47 -5.65 9.74 -9.28
N PHE A 48 -5.91 10.53 -10.32
CA PHE A 48 -6.60 10.06 -11.50
C PHE A 48 -5.82 8.95 -12.21
N ASP A 49 -4.50 9.11 -12.35
CA ASP A 49 -3.61 8.08 -12.91
C ASP A 49 -3.64 6.81 -12.06
N GLU A 50 -3.61 6.95 -10.74
CA GLU A 50 -3.69 5.82 -9.80
C GLU A 50 -4.99 5.02 -9.98
N VAL A 51 -6.14 5.70 -10.08
CA VAL A 51 -7.44 5.08 -10.31
C VAL A 51 -7.52 4.46 -11.72
N SER A 52 -6.99 5.16 -12.72
CA SER A 52 -6.96 4.69 -14.12
C SER A 52 -6.09 3.44 -14.29
N LYS A 53 -5.00 3.35 -13.51
CA LYS A 53 -4.14 2.15 -13.40
C LYS A 53 -4.73 1.08 -12.48
N GLN A 54 -5.90 1.31 -11.89
CA GLN A 54 -6.57 0.38 -10.99
C GLN A 54 -5.74 0.04 -9.74
N GLU A 55 -4.88 0.96 -9.29
CA GLU A 55 -4.14 0.85 -8.02
C GLU A 55 -5.00 1.27 -6.82
N SER A 56 -6.12 1.95 -7.07
CA SER A 56 -7.15 2.25 -6.08
C SER A 56 -8.53 2.39 -6.72
N VAL A 57 -9.55 2.30 -5.87
CA VAL A 57 -10.95 2.56 -6.24
C VAL A 57 -11.45 3.75 -5.42
N LEU A 58 -12.28 4.60 -6.02
CA LEU A 58 -12.92 5.71 -5.33
C LEU A 58 -14.43 5.46 -5.27
N GLU A 59 -15.01 5.56 -4.07
CA GLU A 59 -16.43 5.35 -3.81
C GLU A 59 -17.02 6.50 -2.99
N LEU A 60 -18.32 6.74 -3.11
CA LEU A 60 -19.08 7.54 -2.14
C LEU A 60 -19.68 6.61 -1.07
N GLU A 61 -19.27 6.80 0.19
CA GLU A 61 -19.86 6.14 1.35
C GLU A 61 -20.59 7.19 2.20
N GLY A 62 -21.93 7.09 2.26
CA GLY A 62 -22.75 8.09 2.96
C GLY A 62 -22.59 9.51 2.38
N GLY A 63 -22.32 9.62 1.07
CA GLY A 63 -22.07 10.89 0.38
C GLY A 63 -20.65 11.46 0.58
N LYS A 64 -19.76 10.77 1.29
CA LYS A 64 -18.36 11.17 1.47
C LYS A 64 -17.44 10.38 0.54
N ALA A 65 -16.46 11.06 -0.05
CA ALA A 65 -15.44 10.40 -0.87
C ALA A 65 -14.56 9.49 -0.01
N LEU A 66 -14.45 8.23 -0.45
CA LEU A 66 -13.63 7.20 0.15
C LEU A 66 -12.70 6.64 -0.92
N ARG A 67 -11.41 6.59 -0.60
CA ARG A 67 -10.41 5.87 -1.39
C ARG A 67 -10.21 4.47 -0.82
N ILE A 68 -10.28 3.45 -1.66
CA ILE A 68 -10.09 2.05 -1.27
C ILE A 68 -8.80 1.56 -1.93
N VAL A 69 -7.92 1.00 -1.11
CA VAL A 69 -6.63 0.45 -1.57
C VAL A 69 -6.48 -0.95 -1.03
N ASN A 70 -6.28 -1.92 -1.92
CA ASN A 70 -5.87 -3.26 -1.55
C ASN A 70 -4.34 -3.29 -1.48
N VAL A 71 -3.80 -3.84 -0.40
CA VAL A 71 -2.36 -3.83 -0.12
C VAL A 71 -1.93 -5.22 0.32
N LEU A 72 -0.96 -5.82 -0.35
CA LEU A 72 -0.24 -6.95 0.20
C LEU A 72 0.67 -6.44 1.34
N SER A 73 0.57 -7.05 2.51
CA SER A 73 1.49 -6.82 3.64
C SER A 73 2.23 -8.12 3.92
N LEU A 74 3.46 -8.24 3.39
CA LEU A 74 4.27 -9.44 3.48
C LEU A 74 5.21 -9.37 4.70
N HIS A 75 4.94 -10.22 5.68
CA HIS A 75 5.71 -10.38 6.90
C HIS A 75 6.72 -11.51 6.70
N ILE A 76 7.91 -11.15 6.20
CA ILE A 76 9.00 -12.11 6.02
C ILE A 76 9.63 -12.39 7.38
N LEU A 77 9.76 -13.66 7.75
CA LEU A 77 10.35 -14.10 9.02
C LEU A 77 11.76 -14.67 8.83
N ASN A 78 12.72 -14.16 9.61
CA ASN A 78 14.08 -14.71 9.68
C ASN A 78 14.17 -15.91 10.64
N SER A 79 15.35 -16.52 10.75
CA SER A 79 15.58 -17.69 11.63
C SER A 79 15.32 -17.41 13.12
N ARG A 80 15.41 -16.15 13.54
CA ARG A 80 15.16 -15.69 14.92
C ARG A 80 13.71 -15.30 15.19
N GLY A 81 12.80 -15.48 14.24
CA GLY A 81 11.39 -15.10 14.36
C GLY A 81 11.15 -13.58 14.30
N GLN A 82 12.11 -12.82 13.78
CA GLN A 82 11.96 -11.39 13.54
C GLN A 82 11.35 -11.15 12.16
N ILE A 83 10.62 -10.05 12.02
CA ILE A 83 9.98 -9.62 10.77
C ILE A 83 10.90 -8.62 10.04
N LEU A 84 10.97 -8.72 8.72
CA LEU A 84 11.66 -7.76 7.87
C LEU A 84 10.86 -6.47 7.75
N PHE A 85 11.49 -5.34 8.06
CA PHE A 85 10.91 -4.01 7.94
C PHE A 85 11.71 -3.13 6.99
N GLU A 86 11.00 -2.38 6.16
CA GLU A 86 11.49 -1.22 5.42
C GLU A 86 11.73 -0.09 6.43
N ASP A 87 12.98 0.21 6.76
CA ASP A 87 13.31 1.24 7.77
C ASP A 87 13.37 2.63 7.14
N GLU A 88 14.14 2.75 6.06
CA GLU A 88 14.41 4.00 5.35
C GLU A 88 14.54 3.74 3.85
N GLN A 89 14.02 4.67 3.06
CA GLN A 89 14.27 4.77 1.63
C GLN A 89 15.04 6.03 1.31
N VAL A 90 15.98 5.94 0.39
CA VAL A 90 16.67 7.08 -0.23
C VAL A 90 16.25 7.12 -1.69
N LEU A 91 15.52 8.18 -2.06
CA LEU A 91 15.01 8.42 -3.41
C LEU A 91 16.16 8.74 -4.38
N PRO A 92 15.94 8.64 -5.71
CA PRO A 92 16.95 8.99 -6.71
C PRO A 92 17.50 10.42 -6.58
N ASP A 93 16.71 11.35 -6.04
CA ASP A 93 17.11 12.74 -5.78
C ASP A 93 17.86 12.95 -4.45
N GLY A 94 18.17 11.87 -3.73
CA GLY A 94 18.89 11.86 -2.46
C GLY A 94 18.05 12.16 -1.22
N ARG A 95 16.77 12.53 -1.37
CA ARG A 95 15.87 12.69 -0.21
C ARG A 95 15.62 11.34 0.44
N SER A 96 15.56 11.31 1.78
CA SER A 96 15.21 10.09 2.51
C SER A 96 13.86 10.18 3.23
N ARG A 97 13.22 9.03 3.41
CA ARG A 97 11.97 8.88 4.16
C ARG A 97 12.02 7.63 5.03
N ARG A 98 11.56 7.74 6.27
CA ARG A 98 11.34 6.59 7.15
C ARG A 98 9.95 6.01 6.90
N ARG A 99 9.87 4.68 6.92
CA ARG A 99 8.64 3.96 6.54
C ARG A 99 8.18 3.06 7.69
N ASN A 100 9.10 2.28 8.25
CA ASN A 100 8.86 1.38 9.38
C ASN A 100 7.62 0.48 9.17
N VAL A 101 7.52 -0.09 7.97
CA VAL A 101 6.48 -1.04 7.58
C VAL A 101 7.10 -2.34 7.08
N PRO A 102 6.38 -3.47 7.14
CA PRO A 102 6.77 -4.68 6.40
C PRO A 102 6.81 -4.40 4.89
N VAL A 103 7.33 -5.37 4.11
CA VAL A 103 7.23 -5.32 2.64
C VAL A 103 5.76 -5.13 2.25
N SER A 104 5.46 -3.99 1.61
CA SER A 104 4.09 -3.55 1.38
C SER A 104 3.91 -3.18 -0.08
N GLU A 105 2.98 -3.84 -0.76
CA GLU A 105 2.77 -3.66 -2.20
C GLU A 105 1.30 -3.37 -2.50
N LYS A 106 1.02 -2.35 -3.31
CA LYS A 106 -0.36 -2.06 -3.72
C LYS A 106 -0.81 -3.11 -4.71
N MET A 107 -1.98 -3.68 -4.49
CA MET A 107 -2.56 -4.64 -5.43
C MET A 107 -3.28 -3.90 -6.56
N VAL A 108 -3.10 -4.36 -7.80
CA VAL A 108 -3.60 -3.73 -9.01
C VAL A 108 -4.75 -4.53 -9.61
N ALA A 109 -5.79 -3.89 -10.14
CA ALA A 109 -6.84 -4.52 -10.96
C ALA A 109 -7.56 -5.74 -10.32
N ASN A 110 -7.65 -5.79 -8.99
CA ASN A 110 -8.13 -6.97 -8.24
C ASN A 110 -7.31 -8.25 -8.47
N GLU A 111 -6.02 -8.11 -8.80
CA GLU A 111 -5.08 -9.23 -8.87
C GLU A 111 -5.13 -10.05 -7.57
N PRO A 112 -4.93 -11.37 -7.64
CA PRO A 112 -4.89 -12.18 -6.44
C PRO A 112 -3.60 -11.91 -5.65
N TRP A 113 -3.66 -12.09 -4.33
CA TRP A 113 -2.55 -11.74 -3.43
C TRP A 113 -1.22 -12.44 -3.75
N HIS A 114 -1.24 -13.61 -4.40
CA HIS A 114 -0.01 -14.35 -4.75
C HIS A 114 0.74 -13.70 -5.92
N GLU A 115 0.02 -13.11 -6.89
CA GLU A 115 0.65 -12.33 -7.97
C GLU A 115 1.31 -11.06 -7.41
N ALA A 116 0.60 -10.35 -6.51
CA ALA A 116 1.16 -9.21 -5.79
C ALA A 116 2.37 -9.61 -4.92
N LEU A 117 2.37 -10.81 -4.33
CA LEU A 117 3.49 -11.34 -3.54
C LEU A 117 4.73 -11.58 -4.39
N ASP A 118 4.57 -12.25 -5.52
CA ASP A 118 5.69 -12.50 -6.43
C ASP A 118 6.29 -11.19 -6.94
N ARG A 119 5.44 -10.21 -7.25
CA ARG A 119 5.85 -8.87 -7.66
C ARG A 119 6.58 -8.13 -6.54
N ALA A 120 6.01 -8.09 -5.34
CA ALA A 120 6.60 -7.43 -4.17
C ALA A 120 8.01 -7.97 -3.86
N VAL A 121 8.19 -9.29 -3.89
CA VAL A 121 9.51 -9.91 -3.63
C VAL A 121 10.51 -9.55 -4.73
N LYS A 122 10.11 -9.56 -6.00
CA LYS A 122 11.00 -9.21 -7.12
C LYS A 122 11.36 -7.73 -7.14
N GLU A 123 10.39 -6.84 -6.98
CA GLU A 123 10.62 -5.40 -7.05
C GLU A 123 11.46 -4.91 -5.87
N GLU A 124 11.11 -5.32 -4.64
CA GLU A 124 11.73 -4.77 -3.44
C GLU A 124 13.03 -5.48 -3.04
N LEU A 125 13.16 -6.79 -3.33
CA LEU A 125 14.25 -7.62 -2.81
C LEU A 125 15.23 -8.16 -3.86
N SER A 126 14.97 -7.97 -5.17
CA SER A 126 15.77 -8.57 -6.26
C SER A 126 17.28 -8.46 -6.10
N SER A 127 17.81 -7.29 -5.74
CA SER A 127 19.26 -7.09 -5.62
C SER A 127 19.91 -7.83 -4.44
N ALA A 128 19.10 -8.47 -3.58
CA ALA A 128 19.54 -9.31 -2.46
C ALA A 128 19.07 -10.77 -2.59
N LEU A 129 18.37 -11.13 -3.66
CA LEU A 129 17.88 -12.49 -3.90
C LEU A 129 18.85 -13.28 -4.78
N PRO A 130 19.13 -14.56 -4.44
CA PRO A 130 19.75 -15.48 -5.39
C PRO A 130 18.76 -15.91 -6.47
N ASP A 131 19.26 -16.40 -7.61
CA ASP A 131 18.42 -16.83 -8.75
C ASP A 131 17.42 -17.95 -8.39
N ASP A 132 17.75 -18.80 -7.40
CA ASP A 132 16.97 -19.97 -6.98
C ASP A 132 16.17 -19.75 -5.69
N TYR A 133 15.90 -18.49 -5.34
CA TYR A 133 15.12 -18.15 -4.16
C TYR A 133 13.73 -18.81 -4.16
N LYS A 134 13.20 -19.07 -2.96
CA LYS A 134 11.87 -19.62 -2.73
C LYS A 134 11.14 -18.81 -1.68
N VAL A 135 9.84 -18.64 -1.90
CA VAL A 135 8.93 -18.10 -0.90
C VAL A 135 8.12 -19.25 -0.32
N THR A 136 8.23 -19.46 1.00
CA THR A 136 7.51 -20.50 1.72
C THR A 136 6.54 -19.85 2.69
N LEU A 137 5.24 -20.05 2.46
CA LEU A 137 4.19 -19.58 3.36
C LEU A 137 4.27 -20.31 4.70
N LEU A 138 4.00 -19.58 5.78
CA LEU A 138 4.04 -20.11 7.14
C LEU A 138 2.65 -20.33 7.72
N GLU A 139 1.66 -19.61 7.20
CA GLU A 139 0.25 -19.69 7.58
C GLU A 139 -0.63 -19.25 6.41
N GLU A 140 -1.94 -19.50 6.54
CA GLU A 140 -2.92 -18.99 5.59
C GLU A 140 -3.00 -17.45 5.66
N PRO A 141 -3.02 -16.76 4.51
CA PRO A 141 -3.22 -15.32 4.47
C PRO A 141 -4.54 -14.90 5.10
N PHE A 142 -4.58 -13.72 5.70
CA PHE A 142 -5.81 -13.12 6.21
C PHE A 142 -5.94 -11.65 5.82
N MET A 143 -7.18 -11.16 5.84
CA MET A 143 -7.47 -9.77 5.48
C MET A 143 -7.70 -8.93 6.73
N ARG A 144 -7.14 -7.72 6.74
CA ARG A 144 -7.38 -6.70 7.77
C ARG A 144 -7.75 -5.38 7.12
N THR A 145 -8.80 -4.73 7.61
CA THR A 145 -9.23 -3.42 7.13
C THR A 145 -8.85 -2.33 8.13
N GLU A 146 -8.30 -1.23 7.63
CA GLU A 146 -7.98 -0.03 8.43
C GLU A 146 -8.47 1.22 7.71
N TYR A 147 -8.92 2.22 8.46
CA TYR A 147 -9.32 3.53 7.93
C TYR A 147 -8.33 4.58 8.43
N SER A 148 -7.78 5.37 7.52
CA SER A 148 -6.83 6.43 7.84
C SER A 148 -6.88 7.57 6.82
N SER A 149 -6.42 8.75 7.21
CA SER A 149 -6.20 9.86 6.28
C SER A 149 -4.93 9.62 5.46
N SER A 150 -5.00 9.82 4.14
CA SER A 150 -3.84 9.70 3.26
C SER A 150 -2.94 10.94 3.38
N MET A 151 -1.65 10.76 3.68
CA MET A 151 -0.69 11.87 3.59
C MET A 151 -0.54 12.40 2.15
N SER A 152 -0.64 11.50 1.16
CA SER A 152 -0.56 11.87 -0.25
C SER A 152 -1.79 12.63 -0.74
N TYR A 153 -2.93 12.44 -0.08
CA TYR A 153 -4.22 13.03 -0.46
C TYR A 153 -4.93 13.55 0.79
N PRO A 154 -4.48 14.71 1.35
CA PRO A 154 -5.03 15.25 2.58
C PRO A 154 -6.55 15.42 2.50
N GLY A 155 -7.27 15.11 3.59
CA GLY A 155 -8.75 15.19 3.61
C GLY A 155 -9.48 14.03 2.95
N LEU A 156 -8.82 13.21 2.11
CA LEU A 156 -9.42 12.00 1.53
C LEU A 156 -9.27 10.82 2.49
N LEU A 157 -10.40 10.38 3.06
CA LEU A 157 -10.45 9.16 3.86
C LEU A 157 -10.04 7.96 3.00
N THR A 158 -9.13 7.13 3.52
CA THR A 158 -8.67 5.93 2.84
C THR A 158 -9.00 4.69 3.67
N LYS A 159 -9.66 3.73 3.05
CA LYS A 159 -9.84 2.35 3.52
C LYS A 159 -8.74 1.49 2.93
N TYR A 160 -7.80 1.07 3.77
CA TYR A 160 -6.79 0.08 3.43
C TYR A 160 -7.33 -1.32 3.72
N ILE A 161 -7.24 -2.20 2.73
CA ILE A 161 -7.55 -3.62 2.85
C ILE A 161 -6.22 -4.36 2.71
N PHE A 162 -5.66 -4.76 3.84
CA PHE A 162 -4.39 -5.48 3.89
C PHE A 162 -4.60 -6.97 3.72
N HIS A 163 -4.02 -7.56 2.68
CA HIS A 163 -3.81 -9.00 2.54
C HIS A 163 -2.49 -9.34 3.23
N ARG A 164 -2.59 -9.79 4.49
CA ARG A 164 -1.43 -10.13 5.30
C ARG A 164 -0.96 -11.54 4.98
N VAL A 165 0.31 -11.66 4.64
CA VAL A 165 0.96 -12.93 4.32
C VAL A 165 2.19 -13.08 5.19
N LYS A 166 2.36 -14.24 5.84
CA LYS A 166 3.64 -14.60 6.47
C LYS A 166 4.37 -15.62 5.64
N ALA A 167 5.64 -15.35 5.43
CA ALA A 167 6.49 -16.25 4.66
C ALA A 167 7.93 -16.26 5.16
N ARG A 168 8.70 -17.25 4.71
CA ARG A 168 10.16 -17.18 4.63
C ARG A 168 10.55 -16.98 3.18
N VAL A 169 11.57 -16.16 2.95
CA VAL A 169 12.21 -16.03 1.65
C VAL A 169 13.62 -16.59 1.79
N SER A 170 13.99 -17.58 0.99
CA SER A 170 15.31 -18.19 1.08
C SER A 170 16.38 -17.29 0.46
N GLY A 171 17.58 -17.28 1.04
CA GLY A 171 18.74 -16.62 0.46
C GLY A 171 18.90 -15.12 0.76
N ILE A 172 17.92 -14.49 1.41
CA ILE A 172 18.07 -13.09 1.86
C ILE A 172 18.94 -13.00 3.13
N PRO A 173 19.61 -11.86 3.37
CA PRO A 173 20.44 -11.67 4.57
C PRO A 173 19.66 -11.72 5.90
N GLU A 174 20.21 -12.42 6.89
CA GLU A 174 19.64 -12.54 8.25
C GLU A 174 20.00 -11.36 9.17
N SER A 175 20.88 -10.47 8.72
CA SER A 175 21.22 -9.18 9.35
C SER A 175 20.64 -8.02 8.54
N PRO A 176 20.59 -6.78 9.08
CA PRO A 176 20.20 -5.61 8.28
C PRO A 176 20.96 -5.54 6.95
N PHE A 177 20.26 -5.17 5.88
CA PHE A 177 20.80 -5.10 4.53
C PHE A 177 20.15 -3.96 3.74
N SER A 178 20.53 -3.80 2.48
CA SER A 178 19.89 -2.82 1.60
C SER A 178 19.68 -3.41 0.22
N THR A 179 18.65 -2.92 -0.47
CA THR A 179 18.37 -3.26 -1.86
C THR A 179 18.25 -2.01 -2.70
N THR A 180 18.43 -2.18 -4.01
CA THR A 180 18.29 -1.10 -4.99
C THR A 180 17.27 -1.48 -6.04
N GLU A 181 16.38 -0.55 -6.35
CA GLU A 181 15.39 -0.68 -7.40
C GLU A 181 15.59 0.45 -8.43
N GLU A 182 15.54 0.13 -9.72
CA GLU A 182 15.65 1.14 -10.78
C GLU A 182 14.34 1.95 -10.86
N ARG A 183 14.47 3.28 -10.87
CA ARG A 183 13.35 4.23 -10.99
C ARG A 183 13.70 5.30 -12.02
N PRO A 184 12.71 6.03 -12.56
CA PRO A 184 13.00 7.21 -13.36
C PRO A 184 13.91 8.17 -12.60
N GLY A 185 15.09 8.48 -13.18
CA GLY A 185 16.07 9.38 -12.59
C GLY A 185 17.13 8.73 -11.69
N GLY A 186 17.15 7.41 -11.52
CA GLY A 186 18.23 6.71 -10.82
C GLY A 186 17.75 5.49 -10.03
N TYR A 187 18.35 5.25 -8.87
CA TYR A 187 17.99 4.11 -8.02
C TYR A 187 17.29 4.57 -6.75
N LEU A 188 16.27 3.81 -6.35
CA LEU A 188 15.74 3.82 -5.00
C LEU A 188 16.56 2.86 -4.15
N LEU A 189 17.19 3.35 -3.10
CA LEU A 189 17.87 2.51 -2.10
C LEU A 189 16.93 2.29 -0.92
N THR A 190 16.62 1.03 -0.63
CA THR A 190 15.82 0.65 0.53
C THR A 190 16.70 -0.02 1.59
N LYS A 191 16.64 0.47 2.83
CA LYS A 191 17.32 -0.12 3.99
C LYS A 191 16.37 -1.00 4.77
N TRP A 192 16.77 -2.24 4.99
CA TRP A 192 15.99 -3.27 5.65
C TRP A 192 16.56 -3.63 7.01
N VAL A 193 15.68 -3.82 7.97
CA VAL A 193 16.04 -4.22 9.33
C VAL A 193 15.11 -5.30 9.85
N TRP A 194 15.65 -6.21 10.66
CA TRP A 194 14.90 -7.26 11.32
C TRP A 194 14.42 -6.79 12.70
N LYS A 195 13.10 -6.77 12.93
CA LYS A 195 12.50 -6.33 14.21
C LYS A 195 11.73 -7.47 14.87
N ALA A 196 11.71 -7.49 16.20
CA ALA A 196 10.82 -8.40 16.92
C ALA A 196 9.35 -8.12 16.51
N PRO A 197 8.49 -9.15 16.42
CA PRO A 197 7.07 -8.94 16.18
C PRO A 197 6.46 -7.97 17.21
N PRO A 198 5.52 -7.11 16.83
CA PRO A 198 4.86 -6.22 17.79
C PRO A 198 4.15 -7.03 18.89
N PRO A 199 4.14 -6.56 20.15
CA PRO A 199 3.56 -7.28 21.29
C PRO A 199 2.05 -7.59 21.17
N GLN A 200 1.35 -6.97 20.21
CA GLN A 200 -0.09 -7.10 20.00
C GLN A 200 -0.46 -7.74 18.66
N GLU A 201 0.49 -8.31 17.92
CA GLU A 201 0.13 -9.26 16.87
C GLU A 201 -0.13 -10.64 17.50
N THR A 202 -1.18 -10.73 18.34
CA THR A 202 -1.94 -11.97 18.38
C THR A 202 -2.62 -12.07 17.04
N PHE A 203 -2.14 -13.02 16.25
CA PHE A 203 -2.70 -13.41 14.97
C PHE A 203 -4.06 -14.06 15.16
#